data_AF-A0A7K3M153-F1
#
_entry.id   AF-A0A7K3M153-F1
#
_cell.length_a   1.000
_cell.length_b   1.000
_cell.length_c   1.000
_cell.angle_alpha   90.00
_cell.angle_beta   90.00
_cell.angle_gamma   90.00
#
_symmetry.space_group_name_H-M   'P 1'
#
loop_
_entity.id
_entity.type
_entity.pdbx_description
1 polymer ?
#
loop_
_entity_poly.entity_id
_entity_poly.type
_entity_poly.pdbx_seq_one_letter_code
_entity_poly.pdbx_strand_id
1 'polypeptide(L)'
;MTEVRSAWTDMLEDYERRKQAYDDEQHAYEQELERAGYGEAARRSYIEAGDPDFNEAEWDENIIPAAEASGELPERPMRPLHPYEQITIDAGHEAMGESLREHPTRGLFDMTPEQARQHSEHIDRRTSEIRAARIKALRDTPAAQRSEGAGDVKGVAQADISDGPQAVPPDERHLLRPLTGHRSHQPPEVGGPRRGL
;
A
#
# COMPACT_ATOMS: atom_id res chain seq x y z
N MET A 1 24.60 31.10 -2.73
CA MET A 1 25.00 29.68 -2.79
C MET A 1 23.75 28.90 -3.07
N THR A 2 23.65 28.23 -4.22
CA THR A 2 22.46 27.46 -4.59
C THR A 2 22.55 26.10 -3.92
N GLU A 3 21.57 25.74 -3.10
CA GLU A 3 21.51 24.45 -2.43
C GLU A 3 21.24 23.36 -3.47
N VAL A 4 22.19 22.44 -3.65
CA VAL A 4 22.03 21.33 -4.59
C VAL A 4 21.13 20.29 -3.91
N ARG A 5 19.85 20.27 -4.28
CA ARG A 5 18.88 19.26 -3.83
C ARG A 5 19.25 17.89 -4.39
N SER A 6 18.97 16.82 -3.63
CA SER A 6 19.16 15.44 -4.09
C SER A 6 17.87 14.87 -4.71
N ALA A 7 18.00 13.89 -5.60
CA ALA A 7 16.84 13.17 -6.13
C ALA A 7 16.02 12.48 -5.03
N TRP A 8 16.66 12.04 -3.94
CA TRP A 8 15.97 11.52 -2.75
C TRP A 8 15.06 12.57 -2.09
N THR A 9 15.54 13.81 -1.95
CA THR A 9 14.76 14.92 -1.37
C THR A 9 13.53 15.23 -2.22
N ASP A 10 13.68 15.24 -3.55
CA ASP A 10 12.56 15.49 -4.47
C ASP A 10 11.48 14.41 -4.37
N MET A 11 11.89 13.14 -4.24
CA MET A 11 10.96 12.03 -4.06
C MET A 11 10.18 12.14 -2.74
N LEU A 12 10.82 12.60 -1.66
CA LEU A 12 10.15 12.83 -0.38
C LEU A 12 9.14 13.96 -0.48
N GLU A 13 9.52 15.09 -1.07
CA GLU A 13 8.57 16.21 -1.25
C GLU A 13 7.39 15.84 -2.16
N ASP A 14 7.63 15.05 -3.21
CA ASP A 14 6.55 14.53 -4.04
C ASP A 14 5.62 13.60 -3.28
N TYR A 15 6.19 12.72 -2.46
CA TYR A 15 5.40 11.87 -1.57
C TYR A 15 4.55 12.68 -0.60
N GLU A 16 5.09 13.72 0.04
CA GLU A 16 4.32 14.55 0.97
C GLU A 16 3.15 15.26 0.26
N ARG A 17 3.36 15.76 -0.97
CA ARG A 17 2.26 16.31 -1.78
C ARG A 17 1.17 15.28 -2.07
N ARG A 18 1.55 14.08 -2.49
CA ARG A 18 0.61 12.99 -2.77
C ARG A 18 -0.10 12.51 -1.51
N LYS A 19 0.61 12.49 -0.37
CA LYS A 19 0.04 12.13 0.93
C LYS A 19 -1.03 13.13 1.35
N GLN A 20 -0.78 14.43 1.17
CA GLN A 20 -1.79 15.44 1.47
C GLN A 20 -3.04 15.28 0.59
N ALA A 21 -2.87 15.05 -0.72
CA ALA A 21 -3.99 14.78 -1.62
C ALA A 21 -4.78 13.52 -1.21
N TYR A 22 -4.07 12.46 -0.82
CA TYR A 22 -4.70 11.26 -0.27
C TYR A 22 -5.48 11.54 1.02
N ASP A 23 -4.93 12.35 1.94
CA ASP A 23 -5.61 12.68 3.19
C ASP A 23 -6.93 13.46 2.90
N ASP A 24 -6.93 14.34 1.90
CA ASP A 24 -8.13 15.06 1.44
C ASP A 24 -9.15 14.11 0.78
N GLU A 25 -8.69 13.20 -0.09
CA GLU A 25 -9.53 12.18 -0.74
C GLU A 25 -10.12 11.19 0.27
N GLN A 26 -9.33 10.77 1.25
CA GLN A 26 -9.76 9.85 2.32
C GLN A 26 -10.86 10.50 3.18
N HIS A 27 -10.71 11.79 3.50
CA HIS A 27 -11.74 12.51 4.23
C HIS A 27 -13.04 12.62 3.42
N ALA A 28 -12.95 12.87 2.11
CA ALA A 28 -14.12 12.89 1.23
C ALA A 28 -14.78 11.50 1.14
N TYR A 29 -13.99 10.44 1.03
CA TYR A 29 -14.46 9.05 1.02
C TYR A 29 -15.23 8.70 2.30
N GLU A 30 -14.74 9.08 3.47
CA GLU A 30 -15.43 8.86 4.76
C GLU A 30 -16.78 9.59 4.84
N GLN A 31 -16.89 10.80 4.27
CA GLN A 31 -18.17 11.50 4.19
C GLN A 31 -19.17 10.77 3.28
N GLU A 32 -18.71 10.20 2.17
CA GLU A 32 -19.56 9.42 1.26
C GLU A 32 -20.02 8.10 1.91
N LEU A 33 -19.15 7.43 2.68
CA LEU A 33 -19.55 6.28 3.50
C LEU A 33 -20.70 6.63 4.45
N GLU A 34 -20.57 7.73 5.19
CA GLU A 34 -21.61 8.16 6.13
C GLU A 34 -22.92 8.49 5.40
N ARG A 35 -22.85 9.19 4.25
CA ARG A 35 -24.03 9.52 3.42
C ARG A 35 -24.73 8.29 2.87
N ALA A 36 -23.97 7.27 2.48
CA ALA A 36 -24.48 6.01 1.95
C ALA A 36 -24.97 5.06 3.06
N GLY A 37 -24.78 5.40 4.34
CA GLY A 37 -25.17 4.54 5.46
C GLY A 37 -24.16 3.43 5.78
N TYR A 38 -22.93 3.56 5.30
CA TYR A 38 -21.78 2.69 5.57
C TYR A 38 -20.76 3.31 6.55
N GLY A 39 -21.12 4.44 7.16
CA GLY A 39 -20.25 5.14 8.10
C GLY A 39 -20.04 4.43 9.43
N GLU A 40 -19.31 5.08 10.33
CA GLU A 40 -18.85 4.51 11.59
C GLU A 40 -20.00 4.04 12.50
N ALA A 41 -21.14 4.73 12.47
CA ALA A 41 -22.32 4.31 13.23
C ALA A 41 -22.92 3.00 12.71
N ALA A 42 -22.95 2.81 11.38
CA ALA A 42 -23.44 1.59 10.76
C ALA A 42 -22.48 0.42 11.01
N ARG A 43 -21.16 0.67 10.85
CA ARG A 43 -20.11 -0.30 11.19
C ARG A 43 -20.24 -0.78 12.63
N ARG A 44 -20.34 0.15 13.58
CA ARG A 44 -20.50 -0.19 15.00
C ARG A 44 -21.76 -1.01 15.25
N SER A 45 -22.90 -0.58 14.70
CA SER A 45 -24.16 -1.30 14.90
C SER A 45 -24.11 -2.71 14.31
N TYR A 46 -23.37 -2.91 13.21
CA TYR A 46 -23.14 -4.23 12.61
C TYR A 46 -22.26 -5.11 13.50
N ILE A 47 -21.15 -4.58 13.98
CA ILE A 47 -20.20 -5.30 14.85
C ILE A 47 -20.87 -5.70 16.17
N GLU A 48 -21.65 -4.81 16.77
CA GLU A 48 -22.38 -5.07 18.04
C GLU A 48 -23.49 -6.13 17.90
N ALA A 49 -23.98 -6.39 16.69
CA ALA A 49 -25.05 -7.35 16.45
C ALA A 49 -24.59 -8.82 16.47
N GLY A 50 -23.27 -9.09 16.47
CA GLY A 50 -22.73 -10.44 16.34
C GLY A 50 -21.40 -10.64 17.06
N ASP A 51 -20.59 -11.56 16.52
CA ASP A 51 -19.22 -11.77 16.99
C ASP A 51 -18.35 -10.62 16.50
N PRO A 52 -17.74 -9.81 17.40
CA PRO A 52 -17.02 -8.61 16.97
C PRO A 52 -15.85 -8.90 16.04
N ASP A 53 -15.08 -9.96 16.29
CA ASP A 53 -13.88 -10.28 15.50
C ASP A 53 -14.29 -10.74 14.09
N PHE A 54 -15.35 -11.54 14.00
CA PHE A 54 -15.89 -11.98 12.71
C PHE A 54 -16.55 -10.82 11.95
N ASN A 55 -17.40 -10.04 12.61
CA ASN A 55 -18.16 -8.96 11.97
C ASN A 55 -17.27 -7.79 11.55
N GLU A 56 -16.20 -7.50 12.30
CA GLU A 56 -15.18 -6.53 11.90
C GLU A 56 -14.50 -6.97 10.59
N ALA A 57 -14.04 -8.22 10.52
CA ALA A 57 -13.45 -8.77 9.31
C ALA A 57 -14.46 -8.82 8.15
N GLU A 58 -15.70 -9.22 8.40
CA GLU A 58 -16.74 -9.26 7.37
C GLU A 58 -17.06 -7.87 6.82
N TRP A 59 -17.13 -6.86 7.68
CA TRP A 59 -17.38 -5.48 7.28
C TRP A 59 -16.25 -4.95 6.39
N ASP A 60 -15.01 -5.10 6.84
CA ASP A 60 -13.84 -4.51 6.18
C ASP A 60 -13.39 -5.30 4.93
N GLU A 61 -13.56 -6.63 4.92
CA GLU A 61 -13.08 -7.50 3.83
C GLU A 61 -14.18 -7.89 2.81
N ASN A 62 -15.47 -7.79 3.16
CA ASN A 62 -16.55 -8.25 2.28
C ASN A 62 -17.62 -7.17 2.01
N ILE A 63 -18.17 -6.53 3.04
CA ILE A 63 -19.29 -5.59 2.88
C ILE A 63 -18.86 -4.33 2.14
N ILE A 64 -17.84 -3.63 2.63
CA ILE A 64 -17.36 -2.40 1.99
C ILE A 64 -16.83 -2.69 0.57
N PRO A 65 -15.95 -3.69 0.35
CA PRO A 65 -15.47 -3.99 -1.00
C PRO A 65 -16.59 -4.40 -1.98
N ALA A 66 -17.63 -5.10 -1.53
CA ALA A 66 -18.76 -5.43 -2.39
C ALA A 66 -19.58 -4.20 -2.79
N ALA A 67 -19.79 -3.27 -1.85
CA ALA A 67 -20.47 -2.01 -2.12
C ALA A 67 -19.66 -1.13 -3.10
N GLU A 68 -18.34 -1.03 -2.91
CA GLU A 68 -17.41 -0.38 -3.86
C GLU A 68 -17.49 -1.03 -5.25
N ALA A 69 -17.39 -2.36 -5.34
CA ALA A 69 -17.42 -3.10 -6.61
C ALA A 69 -18.77 -3.02 -7.34
N SER A 70 -19.87 -2.82 -6.60
CA SER A 70 -21.20 -2.61 -7.17
C SER A 70 -21.47 -1.17 -7.63
N GLY A 71 -20.58 -0.23 -7.27
CA GLY A 71 -20.73 1.20 -7.53
C GLY A 71 -21.68 1.92 -6.57
N GLU A 72 -22.10 1.27 -5.48
CA GLU A 72 -22.86 1.91 -4.40
C GLU A 72 -21.99 2.88 -3.60
N LEU A 73 -20.70 2.54 -3.44
CA LEU A 73 -19.68 3.42 -2.88
C LEU A 73 -18.65 3.80 -3.95
N PRO A 74 -18.03 4.99 -3.85
CA PRO A 74 -16.82 5.27 -4.62
C PRO A 74 -15.70 4.30 -4.24
N GLU A 75 -14.75 4.09 -5.14
CA GLU A 75 -13.55 3.31 -4.80
C GLU A 75 -12.74 4.01 -3.69
N ARG A 76 -12.25 3.22 -2.74
CA ARG A 76 -11.39 3.74 -1.66
C ARG A 76 -10.11 4.34 -2.23
N PRO A 77 -9.71 5.55 -1.81
CA PRO A 77 -8.44 6.12 -2.22
C PRO A 77 -7.28 5.26 -1.70
N MET A 78 -6.23 5.15 -2.51
CA MET A 78 -5.06 4.36 -2.16
C MET A 78 -3.97 5.24 -1.56
N ARG A 79 -3.48 4.87 -0.37
CA ARG A 79 -2.34 5.54 0.25
C ARG A 79 -1.14 5.50 -0.69
N PRO A 80 -0.51 6.65 -1.01
CA PRO A 80 0.70 6.65 -1.80
C PRO A 80 1.80 5.92 -1.03
N LEU A 81 2.61 5.14 -1.75
CA LEU A 81 3.78 4.50 -1.15
C LEU A 81 4.85 5.53 -0.83
N HIS A 82 5.39 5.46 0.38
CA HIS A 82 6.57 6.22 0.77
C HIS A 82 7.76 5.81 -0.12
N PRO A 83 8.68 6.72 -0.51
CA PRO A 83 9.80 6.39 -1.38
C PRO A 83 10.64 5.20 -0.89
N TYR A 84 10.81 5.08 0.43
CA TYR A 84 11.48 3.92 1.03
C TYR A 84 10.72 2.61 0.81
N GLU A 85 9.39 2.62 0.96
CA GLU A 85 8.53 1.45 0.71
C GLU A 85 8.58 1.06 -0.76
N GLN A 86 8.45 2.03 -1.68
CA GLN A 86 8.55 1.79 -3.12
C GLN A 86 9.89 1.13 -3.49
N ILE A 87 11.01 1.68 -3.01
CA ILE A 87 12.34 1.11 -3.28
C ILE A 87 12.47 -0.28 -2.65
N THR A 88 11.88 -0.51 -1.48
CA THR A 88 11.89 -1.83 -0.84
C THR A 88 11.15 -2.87 -1.67
N ILE A 89 9.96 -2.53 -2.18
CA ILE A 89 9.18 -3.42 -3.06
C ILE A 89 9.94 -3.69 -4.36
N ASP A 90 10.46 -2.66 -5.00
CA ASP A 90 11.25 -2.80 -6.24
C ASP A 90 12.48 -3.70 -6.01
N ALA A 91 13.22 -3.47 -4.91
CA ALA A 91 14.39 -4.27 -4.55
C ALA A 91 14.02 -5.72 -4.23
N GLY A 92 12.84 -5.95 -3.64
CA GLY A 92 12.31 -7.29 -3.38
C GLY A 92 11.97 -8.04 -4.67
N HIS A 93 11.29 -7.38 -5.61
CA HIS A 93 11.02 -7.94 -6.94
C HIS A 93 12.32 -8.24 -7.70
N GLU A 94 13.32 -7.36 -7.61
CA GLU A 94 14.62 -7.57 -8.23
C GLU A 94 15.36 -8.76 -7.61
N ALA A 95 15.45 -8.83 -6.28
CA ALA A 95 16.07 -9.94 -5.56
C ALA A 95 15.39 -11.29 -5.84
N MET A 96 14.05 -11.31 -5.86
CA MET A 96 13.29 -12.51 -6.23
C MET A 96 13.53 -12.89 -7.70
N GLY A 97 13.56 -11.92 -8.60
CA GLY A 97 13.90 -12.13 -10.01
C GLY A 97 15.32 -12.65 -10.21
N GLU A 98 16.31 -12.17 -9.44
CA GLU A 98 17.68 -12.69 -9.43
C GLU A 98 17.69 -14.15 -8.99
N SER A 99 17.04 -14.47 -7.88
CA SER A 99 17.05 -15.83 -7.35
C SER A 99 16.32 -16.83 -8.25
N LEU A 100 15.21 -16.45 -8.87
CA LEU A 100 14.50 -17.29 -9.83
C LEU A 100 15.34 -17.54 -11.10
N ARG A 101 16.16 -16.58 -11.53
CA ARG A 101 17.10 -16.76 -12.65
C ARG A 101 18.25 -17.70 -12.30
N GLU A 102 18.76 -17.64 -11.08
CA GLU A 102 19.82 -18.54 -10.59
C GLU A 102 19.30 -19.96 -10.28
N HIS A 103 18.02 -20.08 -9.94
CA HIS A 103 17.38 -21.33 -9.54
C HIS A 103 16.05 -21.58 -10.28
N PRO A 104 16.07 -21.69 -11.62
CA PRO A 104 14.84 -21.72 -12.43
C PRO A 104 13.98 -22.96 -12.20
N THR A 105 14.55 -24.05 -11.67
CA THR A 105 13.85 -25.32 -11.42
C THR A 105 13.45 -25.51 -9.97
N ARG A 106 13.71 -24.54 -9.09
CA ARG A 106 13.44 -24.67 -7.66
C ARG A 106 12.00 -24.23 -7.38
N GLY A 107 11.07 -25.18 -7.37
CA GLY A 107 9.71 -24.92 -6.90
C GLY A 107 9.75 -24.53 -5.43
N LEU A 108 9.04 -23.46 -5.05
CA LEU A 108 8.91 -23.04 -3.64
C LEU A 108 8.36 -24.19 -2.75
N PHE A 109 7.55 -25.06 -3.36
CA PHE A 109 6.91 -26.21 -2.72
C PHE A 109 7.79 -27.46 -2.60
N ASP A 110 8.93 -27.49 -3.30
CA ASP A 110 9.89 -28.61 -3.23
C ASP A 110 10.98 -28.38 -2.17
N MET A 111 10.95 -27.23 -1.51
CA MET A 111 11.92 -26.87 -0.48
C MET A 111 11.54 -27.52 0.86
N THR A 112 12.54 -28.04 1.58
CA THR A 112 12.35 -28.33 3.00
C THR A 112 12.10 -27.03 3.77
N PRO A 113 11.46 -27.06 4.96
CA PRO A 113 11.26 -25.83 5.76
C PRO A 113 12.55 -25.05 6.03
N GLU A 114 13.67 -25.76 6.22
CA GLU A 114 14.99 -25.14 6.41
C GLU A 114 15.50 -24.49 5.10
N GLN A 115 15.34 -25.15 3.95
CA GLN A 115 15.70 -24.55 2.66
C GLN A 115 14.84 -23.33 2.34
N ALA A 116 13.54 -23.38 2.66
CA ALA A 116 12.64 -22.24 2.49
C ALA A 116 13.06 -21.06 3.38
N ARG A 117 13.46 -21.32 4.64
CA ARG A 117 13.99 -20.29 5.54
C ARG A 117 15.28 -19.67 4.99
N GLN A 118 16.25 -20.50 4.62
CA GLN A 118 17.52 -20.03 4.06
C GLN A 118 17.32 -19.22 2.77
N HIS A 119 16.36 -19.63 1.95
CA HIS A 119 15.98 -18.89 0.75
C HIS A 119 15.35 -17.54 1.09
N SER A 120 14.41 -17.49 2.03
CA SER A 120 13.82 -16.23 2.52
C SER A 120 14.90 -15.28 3.06
N GLU A 121 15.79 -15.77 3.93
CA GLU A 121 16.89 -14.98 4.50
C GLU A 121 17.83 -14.45 3.40
N HIS A 122 18.08 -15.26 2.37
CA HIS A 122 18.87 -14.84 1.22
C HIS A 122 18.18 -13.68 0.47
N ILE A 123 16.88 -13.82 0.17
CA ILE A 123 16.09 -12.78 -0.51
C ILE A 123 16.04 -11.50 0.33
N ASP A 124 15.81 -11.60 1.64
CA ASP A 124 15.73 -10.44 2.54
C ASP A 124 17.05 -9.68 2.61
N ARG A 125 18.16 -10.41 2.69
CA ARG A 125 19.51 -9.83 2.64
C ARG A 125 19.74 -9.12 1.31
N ARG A 126 19.42 -9.77 0.18
CA ARG A 126 19.65 -9.21 -1.14
C ARG A 126 18.79 -7.98 -1.41
N THR A 127 17.52 -8.02 -1.00
CA THR A 127 16.60 -6.88 -1.00
C THR A 127 17.19 -5.70 -0.23
N SER A 128 17.74 -5.96 0.96
CA SER A 128 18.35 -4.93 1.80
C SER A 128 19.59 -4.30 1.15
N GLU A 129 20.44 -5.09 0.50
CA GLU A 129 21.62 -4.62 -0.24
C GLU A 129 21.24 -3.72 -1.42
N ILE A 130 20.30 -4.17 -2.27
CA ILE A 130 19.83 -3.42 -3.44
C ILE A 130 19.19 -2.10 -3.01
N ARG A 131 18.31 -2.14 -2.01
CA ARG A 131 17.67 -0.94 -1.44
C ARG A 131 18.70 0.05 -0.92
N ALA A 132 19.67 -0.40 -0.13
CA ALA A 132 20.69 0.47 0.44
C ALA A 132 21.53 1.14 -0.66
N ALA A 133 21.92 0.39 -1.68
CA ALA A 133 22.65 0.92 -2.84
C ALA A 133 21.82 1.97 -3.59
N ARG A 134 20.52 1.72 -3.80
CA ARG A 134 19.64 2.63 -4.53
C ARG A 134 19.37 3.93 -3.76
N ILE A 135 19.11 3.85 -2.45
CA ILE A 135 18.93 5.03 -1.60
C ILE A 135 20.21 5.87 -1.59
N LYS A 136 21.38 5.22 -1.48
CA LYS A 136 22.66 5.91 -1.55
C LYS A 136 22.81 6.64 -2.89
N ALA A 137 22.56 5.95 -4.01
CA ALA A 137 22.64 6.56 -5.34
C ALA A 137 21.70 7.77 -5.49
N LEU A 138 20.46 7.70 -4.97
CA LEU A 138 19.50 8.80 -5.01
C LEU A 138 19.92 10.00 -4.15
N ARG A 139 20.59 9.76 -3.03
CA ARG A 139 21.15 10.83 -2.18
C ARG A 139 22.35 11.51 -2.81
N ASP A 140 23.19 10.73 -3.49
CA ASP A 140 24.40 11.22 -4.15
C ASP A 140 24.09 11.91 -5.50
N THR A 141 22.89 11.72 -6.06
CA THR A 141 22.46 12.30 -7.34
C THR A 141 21.79 13.67 -7.14
N PRO A 142 22.32 14.76 -7.74
CA PRO A 142 21.65 16.05 -7.78
C PRO A 142 20.28 15.96 -8.48
N ALA A 143 19.29 16.70 -7.97
CA ALA A 143 17.93 16.82 -8.51
C ALA A 143 17.86 17.30 -9.98
N ALA A 144 18.89 17.99 -10.45
CA ALA A 144 18.88 18.68 -11.73
C ALA A 144 19.32 17.78 -12.92
N GLN A 145 18.40 16.94 -13.42
CA GLN A 145 18.25 16.55 -14.85
C GLN A 145 16.80 16.04 -15.13
N ARG A 146 15.78 16.85 -14.87
CA ARG A 146 14.42 16.66 -15.43
C ARG A 146 13.86 17.95 -16.08
N SER A 147 14.68 18.64 -16.86
CA SER A 147 14.16 19.61 -17.84
C SER A 147 14.19 18.99 -19.23
N GLU A 148 13.04 19.06 -19.91
CA GLU A 148 12.77 18.77 -21.33
C GLU A 148 12.33 17.33 -21.66
N GLY A 149 11.00 17.08 -21.56
CA GLY A 149 10.41 15.88 -22.17
C GLY A 149 8.97 15.47 -21.83
N ALA A 150 8.10 16.32 -21.26
CA ALA A 150 6.64 16.14 -21.25
C ALA A 150 6.03 17.44 -20.71
N GLY A 151 5.49 18.32 -21.55
CA GLY A 151 4.13 18.19 -22.08
C GLY A 151 3.19 18.99 -21.17
N ASP A 152 2.90 20.23 -21.58
CA ASP A 152 1.92 21.19 -21.03
C ASP A 152 0.86 20.63 -20.08
N VAL A 153 0.83 21.13 -18.83
CA VAL A 153 -0.43 21.39 -18.12
C VAL A 153 -0.35 22.69 -17.32
N LYS A 154 -1.25 23.61 -17.65
CA LYS A 154 -1.53 24.91 -17.02
C LYS A 154 -2.08 24.76 -15.59
N GLY A 155 -1.65 25.66 -14.71
CA GLY A 155 -2.34 26.08 -13.47
C GLY A 155 -2.11 25.11 -12.30
N VAL A 156 -1.97 25.53 -11.04
CA VAL A 156 -2.63 26.64 -10.32
C VAL A 156 -1.75 27.10 -9.15
N ALA A 157 -1.94 28.38 -8.82
CA ALA A 157 -1.59 29.18 -7.65
C ALA A 157 -0.69 28.61 -6.53
N GLN A 158 0.34 29.42 -6.31
CA GLN A 158 1.24 29.54 -5.17
C GLN A 158 0.46 29.98 -3.90
N ALA A 159 0.69 29.30 -2.78
CA ALA A 159 0.28 29.77 -1.45
C ALA A 159 1.45 29.63 -0.47
N ASP A 160 1.56 30.63 0.40
CA ASP A 160 2.64 30.95 1.33
C ASP A 160 3.09 29.79 2.23
N ILE A 161 4.40 29.66 2.38
CA ILE A 161 5.06 28.80 3.35
C ILE A 161 5.45 29.68 4.53
N SER A 162 4.89 29.42 5.72
CA SER A 162 5.41 30.01 6.95
C SER A 162 5.44 28.96 8.08
N ASP A 163 6.64 28.84 8.64
CA ASP A 163 7.05 28.29 9.94
C ASP A 163 6.93 26.79 10.28
N GLY A 164 8.11 26.18 10.47
CA GLY A 164 8.48 25.59 11.77
C GLY A 164 8.70 24.06 11.79
N PRO A 165 9.86 23.56 12.27
CA PRO A 165 10.15 22.13 12.28
C PRO A 165 9.59 21.47 13.54
N GLN A 166 8.99 20.28 13.46
CA GLN A 166 9.09 19.31 14.56
C GLN A 166 8.69 17.86 14.25
N ALA A 167 9.56 16.98 14.77
CA ALA A 167 9.35 15.66 15.34
C ALA A 167 8.77 14.54 14.45
N VAL A 168 9.67 13.63 14.05
CA VAL A 168 9.34 12.25 13.67
C VAL A 168 8.88 11.49 14.92
N PRO A 169 7.66 10.96 15.01
CA PRO A 169 7.29 10.03 16.07
C PRO A 169 7.87 8.62 15.80
N PRO A 170 8.39 7.91 16.81
CA PRO A 170 8.86 6.55 16.65
C PRO A 170 7.77 5.55 17.07
N ASP A 171 7.04 4.96 16.12
CA ASP A 171 6.55 3.57 16.23
C ASP A 171 5.91 3.10 14.92
N GLU A 172 6.69 2.42 14.07
CA GLU A 172 6.19 1.70 12.88
C GLU A 172 6.46 0.20 13.03
N ARG A 173 6.01 -0.40 14.13
CA ARG A 173 6.10 -1.85 14.33
C ARG A 173 4.91 -2.65 13.77
N HIS A 174 4.03 -2.03 12.98
CA HIS A 174 2.83 -2.70 12.45
C HIS A 174 2.69 -2.74 10.92
N LEU A 175 3.64 -2.22 10.14
CA LEU A 175 3.51 -2.15 8.67
C LEU A 175 4.06 -3.35 7.89
N LEU A 176 4.17 -4.52 8.51
CA LEU A 176 4.49 -5.76 7.80
C LEU A 176 3.52 -6.87 8.22
N ARG A 177 2.30 -6.82 7.68
CA ARG A 177 1.49 -8.04 7.54
C ARG A 177 1.83 -8.70 6.19
N PRO A 178 2.12 -10.01 6.16
CA PRO A 178 2.43 -10.71 4.91
C PRO A 178 1.17 -10.85 4.04
N LEU A 179 1.31 -10.50 2.75
CA LEU A 179 0.37 -10.84 1.69
C LEU A 179 0.39 -12.36 1.47
N THR A 180 -0.37 -13.12 2.27
CA THR A 180 -0.61 -14.54 2.01
C THR A 180 -2.09 -14.86 2.19
N GLY A 181 -2.77 -15.14 1.07
CA GLY A 181 -4.16 -15.59 1.12
C GLY A 181 -4.87 -15.72 -0.22
N HIS A 182 -4.28 -16.39 -1.22
CA HIS A 182 -5.09 -16.97 -2.30
C HIS A 182 -6.02 -18.02 -1.69
N ARG A 183 -7.33 -17.75 -1.67
CA ARG A 183 -8.36 -18.78 -1.46
C ARG A 183 -9.10 -19.01 -2.78
N SER A 184 -9.04 -20.26 -3.19
CA SER A 184 -9.67 -20.85 -4.37
C SER A 184 -11.17 -20.52 -4.45
N HIS A 185 -11.60 -20.12 -5.64
CA HIS A 185 -13.01 -20.04 -6.00
C HIS A 185 -13.71 -21.40 -5.82
N GLN A 186 -14.70 -21.44 -4.94
CA GLN A 186 -15.76 -22.45 -4.96
C GLN A 186 -17.09 -21.71 -4.71
N PRO A 187 -18.05 -21.70 -5.66
CA PRO A 187 -19.31 -20.98 -5.47
C PRO A 187 -20.20 -21.72 -4.45
N PRO A 188 -20.90 -21.02 -3.55
CA PRO A 188 -21.90 -21.65 -2.69
C PRO A 188 -23.14 -22.04 -3.50
N GLU A 189 -23.51 -23.32 -3.45
CA GLU A 189 -24.81 -23.79 -3.92
C GLU A 189 -25.94 -23.18 -3.07
N VAL A 190 -26.89 -22.53 -3.75
CA VAL A 190 -28.07 -21.91 -3.15
C VAL A 190 -29.09 -23.01 -2.81
N GLY A 191 -29.05 -23.50 -1.57
CA GLY A 191 -30.06 -24.40 -1.01
C GLY A 191 -31.21 -23.62 -0.36
N GLY A 192 -32.26 -23.30 -1.14
CA GLY A 192 -33.49 -22.70 -0.62
C GLY A 192 -34.31 -23.64 0.29
N PRO A 193 -35.13 -23.12 1.22
CA PRO A 193 -35.91 -23.94 2.15
C PRO A 193 -37.08 -24.64 1.45
N ARG A 194 -37.09 -25.98 1.49
CA ARG A 194 -38.28 -26.79 1.18
C ARG A 194 -39.29 -26.66 2.32
N ARG A 195 -40.43 -26.01 2.05
CA ARG A 195 -41.66 -26.15 2.85
C ARG A 195 -42.19 -27.58 2.69
N GLY A 196 -42.26 -28.34 3.79
CA GLY A 196 -43.02 -29.59 3.88
C GLY A 196 -44.43 -29.31 4.39
N LEU A 197 -45.42 -29.73 3.60
CA LEU A 197 -46.75 -30.15 4.06
C LEU A 197 -46.66 -31.55 4.66
#